data_AF-A0A9P6Q1A9-F1
#
_entry.id   AF-A0A9P6Q1A9-F1
#
_cell.length_a   1.000
_cell.length_b   1.000
_cell.length_c   1.000
_cell.angle_alpha   90.00
_cell.angle_beta   90.00
_cell.angle_gamma   90.00
#
_symmetry.space_group_name_H-M   'P 1'
#
loop_
_entity.id
_entity.type
_entity.pdbx_description
1 polymer ?
#
loop_
_entity_poly.entity_id
_entity_poly.type
_entity_poly.pdbx_seq_one_letter_code
_entity_poly.pdbx_strand_id
1 'polypeptide(L)'
;MRVSAVAIATSLVVIANAQSAYFPFTPEGACVAGCTNSVGKGLFENYNDLDEYGSYFIESLSYTFERGSAATGEFMTKAGIPTPISDYFPFFADGPCVSGCAMTAGLSFFPNYSENPESPYFLESLSYTFERGSPKTQAFMSKAGMCMGGCPKPELDVYQNQYNHKLAWYRSKVPATTVATTTTTATTTTTAAVEPSPEPTLSPYFPYPPEGACVSGCTTTAGVSMFPNYSEDPESLYFIESLSYSYESGSDKTREFMTKAGMCMGRCPEAELDLYNQLYPLKKQWYNEHKSTTPVPTTEVPVPTTEAPVPTTEAPVPTTEIPTPTTTTAAPVPTGNPGGYYPFRPNGACVAGCTNQVGKDMFPNYSEDPSSPYFIKSLSYTFERGSAETGEFMTKAGMCMGRCPTEELDLYTEQYPA
;
A
#
# COMPACT_ATOMS: atom_id res chain seq x y z
N MET A 1 -51.91 30.04 40.07
CA MET A 1 -51.32 29.91 38.73
C MET A 1 -50.48 28.64 38.72
N ARG A 2 -50.95 27.58 38.05
CA ARG A 2 -50.17 26.36 37.81
C ARG A 2 -49.45 26.57 36.48
N VAL A 3 -48.17 26.92 36.53
CA VAL A 3 -47.33 26.98 35.34
C VAL A 3 -46.76 25.58 35.14
N SER A 4 -47.09 24.99 34.00
CA SER A 4 -46.86 23.58 33.66
C SER A 4 -45.37 23.20 33.66
N ALA A 5 -45.04 22.13 34.39
CA ALA A 5 -43.74 21.44 34.38
C ALA A 5 -43.35 20.88 33.00
N VAL A 6 -44.26 20.91 32.02
CA VAL A 6 -44.04 20.39 30.66
C VAL A 6 -43.17 21.33 29.80
N ALA A 7 -43.11 22.64 30.12
CA ALA A 7 -42.32 23.59 29.32
C ALA A 7 -40.80 23.57 29.64
N ILE A 8 -40.40 23.03 30.79
CA ILE A 8 -38.99 22.91 31.20
C ILE A 8 -38.35 21.63 30.64
N ALA A 9 -39.14 20.58 30.41
CA ALA A 9 -38.65 19.34 29.81
C ALA A 9 -38.28 19.50 28.32
N THR A 10 -39.04 20.29 27.56
CA THR A 10 -38.76 20.51 26.12
C THR A 10 -37.62 21.49 25.86
N SER A 11 -37.32 22.40 26.79
CA SER A 11 -36.17 23.31 26.66
C SER A 11 -34.83 22.65 27.04
N LEU A 12 -34.83 21.61 27.86
CA LEU A 12 -33.64 20.80 28.15
C LEU A 12 -33.22 19.88 26.99
N VAL A 13 -34.17 19.35 26.21
CA VAL A 13 -33.87 18.50 25.03
C VAL A 13 -33.26 19.31 23.86
N VAL A 14 -33.63 20.59 23.72
CA VAL A 14 -33.04 21.47 22.69
C VAL A 14 -31.63 21.93 23.07
N ILE A 15 -31.30 22.03 24.37
CA ILE A 15 -29.93 22.32 24.83
C ILE A 15 -29.04 21.08 24.74
N ALA A 16 -29.57 19.87 25.02
CA ALA A 16 -28.82 18.62 24.85
C ALA A 16 -28.39 18.37 23.39
N ASN A 17 -29.25 18.68 22.41
CA ASN A 17 -28.89 18.61 20.99
C ASN A 17 -27.97 19.74 20.49
N ALA A 18 -27.80 20.81 21.27
CA ALA A 18 -26.86 21.89 20.93
C ALA A 18 -25.44 21.65 21.48
N GLN A 19 -25.25 20.74 22.44
CA GLN A 19 -23.96 20.48 23.06
C GLN A 19 -23.15 19.34 22.42
N SER A 20 -23.78 18.43 21.66
CA SER A 20 -23.04 17.54 20.75
C SER A 20 -22.32 18.31 19.62
N ALA A 21 -22.65 19.59 19.44
CA ALA A 21 -21.91 20.49 18.55
C ALA A 21 -20.63 21.07 19.19
N TYR A 22 -20.46 20.99 20.52
CA TYR A 22 -19.30 21.55 21.23
C TYR A 22 -18.11 20.59 21.32
N PHE A 23 -18.36 19.28 21.31
CA PHE A 23 -17.32 18.25 21.26
C PHE A 23 -17.63 17.30 20.09
N PRO A 24 -16.96 17.43 18.93
CA PRO A 24 -17.25 16.64 17.73
C PRO A 24 -16.73 15.19 17.84
N PHE A 25 -16.55 14.66 19.04
CA PHE A 25 -16.08 13.30 19.24
C PHE A 25 -17.27 12.36 19.24
N THR A 26 -17.21 11.33 18.40
CA THR A 26 -18.13 10.20 18.49
C THR A 26 -18.00 9.60 19.90
N PRO A 27 -19.10 9.37 20.63
CA PRO A 27 -19.02 8.81 21.98
C PRO A 27 -18.24 7.49 21.95
N GLU A 28 -17.30 7.36 22.88
CA GLU A 28 -16.52 6.14 23.01
C GLU A 28 -17.45 4.96 23.30
N GLY A 29 -17.18 3.80 22.69
CA GLY A 29 -17.98 2.61 22.95
C GLY A 29 -17.94 2.24 24.44
N ALA A 30 -19.04 1.70 24.97
CA ALA A 30 -19.22 1.43 26.40
C ALA A 30 -18.07 0.62 27.05
N CYS A 31 -17.37 -0.22 26.28
CA CYS A 31 -16.20 -0.96 26.75
C CYS A 31 -14.98 -0.05 27.01
N VAL A 32 -14.71 0.91 26.11
CA VAL A 32 -13.59 1.83 26.25
C VAL A 32 -13.87 2.78 27.40
N ALA A 33 -15.06 3.38 27.41
CA ALA A 33 -15.51 4.29 28.46
C ALA A 33 -15.52 3.63 29.86
N GLY A 34 -15.90 2.35 29.95
CA GLY A 34 -15.82 1.60 31.21
C GLY A 34 -14.38 1.36 31.68
N CYS A 35 -13.46 1.11 30.75
CA CYS A 35 -12.04 0.89 31.04
C CYS A 35 -11.37 2.18 31.53
N THR A 36 -11.53 3.27 30.79
CA THR A 36 -10.98 4.59 31.12
C THR A 36 -11.49 5.09 32.46
N ASN A 37 -12.80 4.97 32.73
CA ASN A 37 -13.37 5.33 34.03
C ASN A 37 -12.79 4.51 35.19
N SER A 38 -12.66 3.19 34.99
CA SER A 38 -12.13 2.30 36.03
C SER A 38 -10.68 2.61 36.36
N VAL A 39 -9.86 2.89 35.35
CA VAL A 39 -8.45 3.26 35.53
C VAL A 39 -8.34 4.64 36.17
N GLY A 40 -9.12 5.60 35.67
CA GLY A 40 -9.12 6.97 36.17
C GLY A 40 -9.53 7.07 37.63
N LYS A 41 -10.55 6.31 38.06
CA LYS A 41 -10.94 6.21 39.48
C LYS A 41 -9.88 5.62 40.37
N GLY A 42 -9.00 4.78 39.83
CA GLY A 42 -7.83 4.26 40.53
C GLY A 42 -6.73 5.30 40.76
N LEU A 43 -6.77 6.44 40.07
CA LEU A 43 -5.80 7.53 40.17
C LEU A 43 -6.39 8.78 40.85
N PHE A 44 -7.64 9.09 40.56
CA PHE A 44 -8.36 10.22 41.11
C PHE A 44 -9.74 9.74 41.57
N GLU A 45 -10.02 9.85 42.86
CA GLU A 45 -11.26 9.36 43.47
C GLU A 45 -12.53 9.92 42.81
N ASN A 46 -12.44 11.13 42.26
CA ASN A 46 -13.54 11.83 41.59
C ASN A 46 -13.55 11.69 40.06
N TYR A 47 -12.66 10.88 39.46
CA TYR A 47 -12.64 10.69 38.00
C TYR A 47 -13.99 10.12 37.53
N ASN A 48 -14.58 10.78 36.52
CA ASN A 48 -15.82 10.36 35.90
C ASN A 48 -15.94 10.92 34.48
N ASP A 49 -15.55 10.12 33.49
CA ASP A 49 -15.71 10.36 32.06
C ASP A 49 -16.99 9.74 31.48
N LEU A 50 -17.80 9.04 32.30
CA LEU A 50 -19.09 8.47 31.87
C LEU A 50 -20.26 9.45 32.00
N ASP A 51 -20.17 10.40 32.93
CA ASP A 51 -21.21 11.39 33.17
C ASP A 51 -20.78 12.73 32.60
N GLU A 52 -21.14 12.98 31.34
CA GLU A 52 -20.86 14.22 30.61
C GLU A 52 -21.35 15.49 31.33
N TYR A 53 -22.32 15.34 32.25
CA TYR A 53 -22.88 16.43 33.04
C TYR A 53 -22.30 16.53 34.46
N GLY A 54 -21.42 15.60 34.83
CA GLY A 54 -20.75 15.57 36.12
C GLY A 54 -19.79 16.73 36.29
N SER A 55 -19.70 17.29 37.50
CA SER A 55 -18.78 18.40 37.81
C SER A 55 -17.30 18.08 37.56
N TYR A 56 -16.96 16.79 37.48
CA TYR A 56 -15.60 16.28 37.28
C TYR A 56 -15.33 15.81 35.84
N PHE A 57 -16.31 15.89 34.92
CA PHE A 57 -16.14 15.40 33.55
C PHE A 57 -14.98 16.09 32.83
N ILE A 58 -14.98 17.43 32.83
CA ILE A 58 -13.93 18.23 32.16
C ILE A 58 -12.54 18.00 32.78
N GLU A 59 -12.47 17.86 34.11
CA GLU A 59 -11.23 17.54 34.83
C GLU A 59 -10.75 16.11 34.54
N SER A 60 -11.66 15.15 34.39
CA SER A 60 -11.36 13.77 34.00
C SER A 60 -10.86 13.70 32.56
N LEU A 61 -11.46 14.49 31.66
CA LEU A 61 -10.99 14.64 30.29
C LEU A 61 -9.61 15.30 30.23
N SER A 62 -9.30 16.29 31.08
CA SER A 62 -7.98 16.91 31.06
C SER A 62 -6.87 15.91 31.42
N TYR A 63 -7.10 14.99 32.36
CA TYR A 63 -6.14 13.91 32.64
C TYR A 63 -5.95 12.93 31.48
N THR A 64 -6.95 12.80 30.61
CA THR A 64 -6.91 11.91 29.44
C THR A 64 -6.23 12.59 28.24
N PHE A 65 -6.41 13.92 28.09
CA PHE A 65 -5.98 14.67 26.92
C PHE A 65 -4.76 15.59 27.11
N GLU A 66 -4.39 15.96 28.35
CA GLU A 66 -3.18 16.74 28.61
C GLU A 66 -1.93 15.88 28.42
N ARG A 67 -1.46 15.78 27.17
CA ARG A 67 -0.21 15.08 26.84
C ARG A 67 0.97 15.70 27.60
N GLY A 68 1.75 14.85 28.27
CA GLY A 68 3.05 15.21 28.86
C GLY A 68 3.03 15.50 30.36
N SER A 69 1.88 15.47 31.04
CA SER A 69 1.87 15.52 32.50
C SER A 69 2.25 14.14 33.09
N ALA A 70 2.91 14.11 34.26
CA ALA A 70 3.23 12.87 34.96
C ALA A 70 1.97 12.05 35.28
N ALA A 71 0.86 12.72 35.59
CA ALA A 71 -0.45 12.13 35.82
C ALA A 71 -1.01 11.42 34.58
N THR A 72 -0.91 12.05 33.40
CA THR A 72 -1.32 11.46 32.13
C THR A 72 -0.46 10.27 31.77
N GLY A 73 0.86 10.34 32.02
CA GLY A 73 1.77 9.21 31.83
C GLY A 73 1.40 8.00 32.71
N GLU A 74 1.07 8.23 33.98
CA GLU A 74 0.64 7.17 34.90
C GLU A 74 -0.73 6.58 34.51
N PHE A 75 -1.67 7.44 34.10
CA PHE A 75 -2.99 7.03 33.58
C PHE A 75 -2.86 6.16 32.34
N MET A 76 -2.13 6.61 31.33
CA MET A 76 -1.90 5.84 30.10
C MET A 76 -1.21 4.51 30.40
N THR A 77 -0.18 4.52 31.25
CA THR A 77 0.51 3.30 31.69
C THR A 77 -0.42 2.29 32.36
N LYS A 78 -1.27 2.74 33.30
CA LYS A 78 -2.25 1.88 33.99
C LYS A 78 -3.39 1.43 33.08
N ALA A 79 -3.74 2.23 32.08
CA ALA A 79 -4.71 1.88 31.04
C ALA A 79 -4.13 0.94 29.97
N GLY A 80 -2.84 0.61 30.04
CA GLY A 80 -2.16 -0.15 28.99
C GLY A 80 -2.01 0.62 27.67
N ILE A 81 -2.18 1.94 27.70
CA ILE A 81 -1.97 2.82 26.56
C ILE A 81 -0.47 3.16 26.50
N PRO A 82 0.21 2.93 25.36
CA PRO A 82 1.63 3.23 25.24
C PRO A 82 1.91 4.71 25.50
N THR A 83 2.90 5.01 26.33
CA THR A 83 3.41 6.38 26.51
C THR A 83 4.62 6.62 25.62
N PRO A 84 4.86 7.86 25.15
CA PRO A 84 6.10 8.19 24.45
C PRO A 84 7.33 7.88 25.32
N ILE A 85 8.44 7.50 24.69
CA ILE A 85 9.68 7.11 25.39
C ILE A 85 10.31 8.31 26.11
N SER A 86 10.27 9.51 25.51
CA SER A 86 10.70 10.74 26.17
C SER A 86 10.10 11.98 25.51
N ASP A 87 10.16 13.13 26.20
CA ASP A 87 9.76 14.43 25.63
C ASP A 87 10.64 14.83 24.42
N TYR A 88 11.91 14.38 24.40
CA TYR A 88 12.83 14.63 23.30
C TYR A 88 12.50 13.77 22.08
N PHE A 89 12.14 12.51 22.30
CA PHE A 89 11.79 11.52 21.27
C PHE A 89 10.35 11.04 21.48
N PRO A 90 9.35 11.78 20.96
CA PRO A 90 7.94 11.62 21.30
C PRO A 90 7.27 10.47 20.53
N PHE A 91 7.90 9.30 20.53
CA PHE A 91 7.43 8.10 19.86
C PHE A 91 7.22 6.98 20.86
N PHE A 92 6.39 6.01 20.50
CA PHE A 92 6.16 4.83 21.34
C PHE A 92 7.34 3.87 21.20
N ALA A 93 7.56 3.07 22.24
CA ALA A 93 8.48 1.96 22.15
C ALA A 93 7.99 0.96 21.10
N ASP A 94 8.91 0.47 20.26
CA ASP A 94 8.59 -0.46 19.16
C ASP A 94 8.20 -1.87 19.63
N GLY A 95 8.26 -2.11 20.95
CA GLY A 95 8.07 -3.41 21.56
C GLY A 95 9.39 -4.14 21.82
N PRO A 96 9.42 -5.10 22.76
CA PRO A 96 10.65 -5.77 23.18
C PRO A 96 11.30 -6.62 22.08
N CYS A 97 10.52 -7.21 21.17
CA CYS A 97 11.07 -8.00 20.07
C CYS A 97 11.75 -7.10 19.04
N VAL A 98 11.05 -6.06 18.57
CA VAL A 98 11.57 -5.15 17.55
C VAL A 98 12.79 -4.38 18.08
N SER A 99 12.71 -3.86 19.30
CA SER A 99 13.83 -3.20 19.99
C SER A 99 15.01 -4.17 20.20
N GLY A 100 14.75 -5.41 20.62
CA GLY A 100 15.80 -6.43 20.77
C GLY A 100 16.52 -6.73 19.45
N CYS A 101 15.79 -6.79 18.33
CA CYS A 101 16.35 -6.99 17.00
C CYS A 101 17.20 -5.80 16.54
N ALA A 102 16.69 -4.57 16.70
CA ALA A 102 17.41 -3.35 16.34
C ALA A 102 18.66 -3.17 17.21
N MET A 103 18.58 -3.35 18.52
CA MET A 103 19.73 -3.33 19.43
C MET A 103 20.79 -4.38 19.06
N THR A 104 20.37 -5.63 18.81
CA THR A 104 21.31 -6.71 18.44
C THR A 104 22.02 -6.43 17.12
N ALA A 105 21.28 -5.96 16.11
CA ALA A 105 21.86 -5.56 14.84
C ALA A 105 22.79 -4.35 15.00
N GLY A 106 22.33 -3.32 15.70
CA GLY A 106 23.04 -2.06 15.94
C GLY A 106 24.37 -2.27 16.65
N LEU A 107 24.37 -3.01 17.76
CA LEU A 107 25.58 -3.34 18.53
C LEU A 107 26.63 -4.10 17.71
N SER A 108 26.21 -4.82 16.66
CA SER A 108 27.14 -5.52 15.78
C SER A 108 27.86 -4.61 14.77
N PHE A 109 27.35 -3.40 14.53
CA PHE A 109 27.98 -2.40 13.65
C PHE A 109 28.54 -1.20 14.41
N PHE A 110 28.02 -0.95 15.62
CA PHE A 110 28.38 0.18 16.46
C PHE A 110 28.31 -0.24 17.93
N PRO A 111 29.45 -0.46 18.61
CA PRO A 111 29.47 -0.95 20.00
C PRO A 111 28.72 -0.07 21.00
N ASN A 112 28.57 1.23 20.70
CA ASN A 112 27.84 2.18 21.55
C ASN A 112 26.38 2.40 21.09
N TYR A 113 25.86 1.52 20.23
CA TYR A 113 24.48 1.61 19.76
C TYR A 113 23.50 1.64 20.93
N SER A 114 22.56 2.58 20.89
CA SER A 114 21.60 2.82 21.95
C SER A 114 20.29 3.38 21.39
N GLU A 115 19.18 2.77 21.79
CA GLU A 115 17.82 3.29 21.54
C GLU A 115 17.32 4.23 22.64
N ASN A 116 18.09 4.39 23.73
CA ASN A 116 17.74 5.35 24.77
C ASN A 116 17.90 6.79 24.23
N PRO A 117 16.84 7.62 24.19
CA PRO A 117 16.89 9.02 23.73
C PRO A 117 17.84 9.93 24.52
N GLU A 118 18.18 9.56 25.76
CA GLU A 118 19.10 10.31 26.62
C GLU A 118 20.57 9.96 26.36
N SER A 119 20.84 8.90 25.60
CA SER A 119 22.20 8.48 25.29
C SER A 119 22.89 9.51 24.38
N PRO A 120 24.17 9.84 24.63
CA PRO A 120 24.93 10.69 23.71
C PRO A 120 25.11 10.07 22.32
N TYR A 121 24.87 8.76 22.18
CA TYR A 121 24.99 8.01 20.94
C TYR A 121 23.63 7.78 20.24
N PHE A 122 22.53 8.36 20.75
CA PHE A 122 21.19 8.09 20.23
C PHE A 122 21.03 8.49 18.75
N LEU A 123 21.40 9.73 18.40
CA LEU A 123 21.31 10.21 17.01
C LEU A 123 22.23 9.42 16.07
N GLU A 124 23.44 9.08 16.52
CA GLU A 124 24.36 8.24 15.73
C GLU A 124 23.78 6.83 15.53
N SER A 125 23.12 6.25 16.55
CA SER A 125 22.44 4.95 16.45
C SER A 125 21.29 4.99 15.45
N LEU A 126 20.49 6.06 15.48
CA LEU A 126 19.41 6.28 14.52
C LEU A 126 19.91 6.45 13.08
N SER A 127 21.15 6.90 12.86
CA SER A 127 21.72 7.03 11.50
C SER A 127 21.77 5.69 10.76
N TYR A 128 22.06 4.59 11.46
CA TYR A 128 22.06 3.23 10.91
C TYR A 128 20.67 2.78 10.45
N THR A 129 19.61 3.40 10.96
CA THR A 129 18.23 3.12 10.55
C THR A 129 17.74 4.11 9.49
N PHE A 130 18.07 5.40 9.60
CA PHE A 130 17.38 6.44 8.84
C PHE A 130 18.21 7.07 7.71
N GLU A 131 19.53 6.87 7.65
CA GLU A 131 20.36 7.39 6.55
C GLU A 131 20.30 6.48 5.33
N ARG A 132 19.35 6.75 4.45
CA ARG A 132 19.18 5.97 3.21
C ARG A 132 20.43 6.02 2.34
N GLY A 133 20.77 4.88 1.75
CA GLY A 133 21.83 4.77 0.73
C GLY A 133 23.23 4.48 1.27
N SER A 134 23.44 4.55 2.58
CA SER A 134 24.73 4.14 3.14
C SER A 134 24.85 2.61 3.19
N PRO A 135 26.02 2.01 2.91
CA PRO A 135 26.25 0.56 3.09
C PRO A 135 25.97 0.10 4.52
N LYS A 136 26.25 0.96 5.51
CA LYS A 136 25.96 0.68 6.93
C LYS A 136 24.47 0.53 7.19
N THR A 137 23.66 1.41 6.61
CA THR A 137 22.20 1.37 6.75
C THR A 137 21.62 0.13 6.06
N GLN A 138 22.12 -0.22 4.88
CA GLN A 138 21.68 -1.43 4.18
C GLN A 138 22.01 -2.69 5.00
N ALA A 139 23.24 -2.78 5.52
CA ALA A 139 23.66 -3.91 6.36
C ALA A 139 22.86 -3.98 7.68
N PHE A 140 22.61 -2.83 8.32
CA PHE A 140 21.74 -2.75 9.49
C PHE A 140 20.32 -3.21 9.18
N MET A 141 19.68 -2.67 8.13
CA MET A 141 18.31 -3.02 7.75
C MET A 141 18.16 -4.48 7.35
N SER A 142 19.16 -5.04 6.66
CA SER A 142 19.19 -6.46 6.33
C SER A 142 19.22 -7.32 7.60
N LYS A 143 20.13 -7.02 8.52
CA LYS A 143 20.30 -7.79 9.76
C LYS A 143 19.13 -7.61 10.74
N ALA A 144 18.71 -6.38 10.98
CA ALA A 144 17.58 -6.04 11.83
C ALA A 144 16.28 -6.57 11.23
N GLY A 145 16.07 -6.39 9.91
CA GLY A 145 14.88 -6.83 9.19
C GLY A 145 14.70 -8.35 9.21
N MET A 146 15.77 -9.13 9.03
CA MET A 146 15.70 -10.60 9.17
C MET A 146 15.24 -11.03 10.57
N CYS A 147 15.69 -10.34 11.62
CA CYS A 147 15.27 -10.61 12.99
C CYS A 147 13.81 -10.15 13.22
N MET A 148 13.47 -8.94 12.79
CA MET A 148 12.13 -8.35 12.94
C MET A 148 11.06 -9.16 12.21
N GLY A 149 11.40 -9.87 11.13
CA GLY A 149 10.47 -10.77 10.44
C GLY A 149 9.87 -11.86 11.35
N GLY A 150 10.51 -12.20 12.47
CA GLY A 150 10.00 -13.12 13.48
C GLY A 150 9.18 -12.47 14.60
N CYS A 151 9.04 -11.14 14.61
CA CYS A 151 8.37 -10.43 15.70
C CYS A 151 6.84 -10.48 15.63
N PRO A 152 6.14 -10.37 16.77
CA PRO A 152 4.68 -10.32 16.81
C PRO A 152 4.13 -9.17 15.95
N LYS A 153 3.06 -9.45 15.19
CA LYS A 153 2.44 -8.48 14.31
C LYS A 153 2.06 -7.15 15.01
N PRO A 154 1.52 -7.12 16.25
CA PRO A 154 1.23 -5.86 16.93
C PRO A 154 2.45 -4.95 17.13
N GLU A 155 3.63 -5.52 17.42
CA GLU A 155 4.88 -4.75 17.56
C GLU A 155 5.35 -4.21 16.19
N LEU A 156 5.28 -5.05 15.15
CA LEU A 156 5.60 -4.65 13.79
C LEU A 156 4.69 -3.52 13.29
N ASP A 157 3.40 -3.58 13.62
CA ASP A 157 2.43 -2.54 13.25
C ASP A 157 2.77 -1.21 13.94
N VAL A 158 3.16 -1.22 15.23
CA VAL A 158 3.64 -0.01 15.93
C VAL A 158 4.88 0.57 15.25
N TYR A 159 5.88 -0.27 14.97
CA TYR A 159 7.11 0.15 14.30
C TYR A 159 6.85 0.75 12.92
N GLN A 160 6.06 0.07 12.08
CA GLN A 160 5.72 0.51 10.73
C GLN A 160 4.93 1.83 10.73
N ASN A 161 3.95 1.96 11.61
CA ASN A 161 3.12 3.16 11.72
C ASN A 161 3.93 4.39 12.16
N GLN A 162 4.98 4.20 12.96
CA GLN A 162 5.82 5.31 13.42
C GLN A 162 7.04 5.58 12.55
N TYR A 163 7.44 4.65 11.69
CA TYR A 163 8.70 4.71 10.94
C TYR A 163 8.88 6.03 10.17
N ASN A 164 7.87 6.46 9.41
CA ASN A 164 7.94 7.70 8.63
C ASN A 164 8.02 8.95 9.51
N HIS A 165 7.34 8.94 10.66
CA HIS A 165 7.39 10.04 11.61
C HIS A 165 8.74 10.11 12.34
N LYS A 166 9.30 8.95 12.73
CA LYS A 166 10.65 8.85 13.31
C LYS A 166 11.71 9.34 12.32
N LEU A 167 11.61 8.95 11.04
CA LEU A 167 12.49 9.43 9.96
C LEU A 167 12.40 10.94 9.77
N ALA A 168 11.20 11.52 9.77
CA ALA A 168 11.02 12.97 9.64
C ALA A 168 11.61 13.72 10.86
N TRP A 169 11.38 13.22 12.07
CA TRP A 169 11.97 13.77 13.28
C TRP A 169 13.50 13.68 13.24
N TYR A 170 14.07 12.53 12.87
CA TYR A 170 15.52 12.34 12.75
C TYR A 170 16.14 13.39 11.82
N ARG A 171 15.57 13.55 10.62
CA ARG A 171 16.02 14.56 9.63
C ARG A 171 15.94 15.99 10.14
N SER A 172 15.02 16.29 11.05
CA SER A 172 14.91 17.63 11.67
C SER A 172 15.96 17.88 12.77
N LYS A 173 16.55 16.82 13.32
CA LYS A 173 17.49 16.88 14.44
C LYS A 173 18.95 16.74 14.02
N VAL A 174 19.21 15.96 12.98
CA VAL A 174 20.55 15.90 12.40
C VAL A 174 20.80 17.26 11.74
N PRO A 175 21.90 17.95 12.10
CA PRO A 175 22.29 19.16 11.38
C PRO A 175 22.29 18.83 9.89
N ALA A 176 21.95 19.78 9.02
CA ALA A 176 22.28 19.66 7.62
C ALA A 176 23.81 19.73 7.51
N THR A 177 24.49 18.66 7.93
CA THR A 177 25.90 18.44 7.69
C THR A 177 26.00 18.53 6.20
N THR A 178 26.70 19.56 5.73
CA THR A 178 27.00 19.82 4.33
C THR A 178 27.33 18.47 3.75
N VAL A 179 26.38 17.86 3.04
CA VAL A 179 26.53 16.53 2.50
C VAL A 179 27.72 16.71 1.58
N ALA A 180 28.89 16.26 2.03
CA ALA A 180 30.05 16.20 1.18
C ALA A 180 29.58 15.23 0.12
N THR A 181 29.18 15.77 -1.03
CA THR A 181 28.88 15.02 -2.24
C THR A 181 30.00 14.01 -2.31
N THR A 182 29.68 12.78 -1.96
CA THR A 182 30.65 11.72 -1.97
C THR A 182 30.81 11.48 -3.45
N THR A 183 31.73 12.21 -4.07
CA THR A 183 32.18 11.96 -5.42
C THR A 183 32.59 10.51 -5.38
N THR A 184 31.76 9.65 -5.97
CA THR A 184 32.03 8.24 -6.14
C THR A 184 33.32 8.16 -6.94
N THR A 185 34.45 8.09 -6.24
CA THR A 185 35.73 7.75 -6.86
C THR A 185 35.53 6.34 -7.39
N ALA A 186 35.37 6.23 -8.72
CA ALA A 186 35.33 4.96 -9.41
C ALA A 186 36.54 4.14 -8.95
N THR A 187 36.28 3.16 -8.09
CA THR A 187 37.30 2.22 -7.67
C THR A 187 37.45 1.27 -8.84
N THR A 188 38.49 1.50 -9.65
CA THR A 188 38.91 0.56 -10.68
C THR A 188 39.43 -0.68 -9.97
N THR A 189 38.54 -1.63 -9.68
CA THR A 189 38.91 -2.95 -9.19
C THR A 189 39.65 -3.65 -10.31
N THR A 190 40.98 -3.73 -10.21
CA THR A 190 41.81 -4.58 -11.05
C THR A 190 41.43 -6.02 -10.77
N THR A 191 40.44 -6.52 -11.50
CA THR A 191 39.99 -7.91 -11.46
C THR A 191 41.09 -8.75 -12.10
N ALA A 192 41.61 -9.73 -11.36
CA ALA A 192 42.52 -10.72 -11.90
C ALA A 192 41.84 -11.39 -13.12
N ALA A 193 42.55 -11.47 -14.23
CA ALA A 193 42.03 -11.97 -15.50
C ALA A 193 41.47 -13.39 -15.35
N VAL A 194 40.15 -13.46 -15.17
CA VAL A 194 39.35 -14.64 -15.47
C VAL A 194 39.15 -14.63 -16.98
N GLU A 195 39.38 -15.77 -17.61
CA GLU A 195 39.20 -16.01 -19.05
C GLU A 195 37.82 -15.48 -19.50
N PRO A 196 37.73 -14.70 -20.60
CA PRO A 196 36.49 -14.04 -20.98
C PRO A 196 35.39 -15.06 -21.29
N SER A 197 34.43 -15.17 -20.37
CA SER A 197 33.15 -15.80 -20.64
C SER A 197 32.43 -14.97 -21.72
N PRO A 198 31.79 -15.60 -22.72
CA PRO A 198 31.10 -14.88 -23.79
C PRO A 198 30.11 -13.86 -23.21
N GLU A 199 30.15 -12.63 -23.71
CA GLU A 199 29.21 -11.58 -23.30
C GLU A 199 27.77 -12.07 -23.53
N PRO A 200 26.90 -12.08 -22.51
CA PRO A 200 25.52 -12.46 -22.68
C PRO A 200 24.86 -11.51 -23.66
N THR A 201 24.24 -12.06 -24.71
CA THR A 201 23.50 -11.29 -25.70
C THR A 201 22.29 -10.66 -25.01
N LEU A 202 22.28 -9.33 -24.87
CA LEU A 202 21.16 -8.61 -24.24
C LEU A 202 19.90 -8.74 -25.10
N SER A 203 18.76 -9.01 -24.46
CA SER A 203 17.47 -9.03 -25.15
C SER A 203 17.12 -7.63 -25.67
N PRO A 204 16.66 -7.48 -26.92
CA PRO A 204 16.22 -6.18 -27.44
C PRO A 204 14.99 -5.64 -26.69
N TYR A 205 14.23 -6.51 -26.01
CA TYR A 205 13.04 -6.11 -25.24
C TYR A 205 13.36 -5.70 -23.81
N PHE A 206 14.37 -6.31 -23.18
CA PHE A 206 14.76 -6.01 -21.81
C PHE A 206 16.27 -5.76 -21.73
N PRO A 207 16.71 -4.49 -21.81
CA PRO A 207 18.11 -4.11 -22.04
C PRO A 207 18.93 -4.11 -20.74
N TYR A 208 18.67 -5.05 -19.83
CA TYR A 208 19.40 -5.19 -18.57
C TYR A 208 20.12 -6.53 -18.55
N PRO A 209 21.36 -6.58 -18.04
CA PRO A 209 22.05 -7.84 -17.88
C PRO A 209 21.28 -8.74 -16.91
N PRO A 210 21.40 -10.07 -17.07
CA PRO A 210 20.84 -11.01 -16.10
C PRO A 210 21.44 -10.73 -14.72
N GLU A 211 20.64 -10.99 -13.69
CA GLU A 211 21.13 -10.91 -12.31
C GLU A 211 22.12 -12.05 -12.05
N GLY A 212 22.88 -11.94 -10.96
CA GLY A 212 23.72 -13.05 -10.53
C GLY A 212 22.91 -14.32 -10.26
N ALA A 213 23.52 -15.49 -10.43
CA ALA A 213 22.82 -16.77 -10.36
C ALA A 213 22.15 -17.01 -9.00
N CYS A 214 22.71 -16.47 -7.90
CA CYS A 214 22.08 -16.57 -6.60
C CYS A 214 20.82 -15.69 -6.52
N VAL A 215 20.93 -14.42 -6.94
CA VAL A 215 19.81 -13.47 -6.90
C VAL A 215 18.67 -13.95 -7.80
N SER A 216 18.96 -14.34 -9.05
CA SER A 216 17.97 -14.89 -10.00
C SER A 216 17.33 -16.19 -9.49
N GLY A 217 18.11 -17.06 -8.81
CA GLY A 217 17.56 -18.24 -8.15
C GLY A 217 16.57 -17.89 -7.04
N CYS A 218 16.86 -16.86 -6.26
CA CYS A 218 16.00 -16.38 -5.18
C CYS A 218 14.71 -15.72 -5.68
N THR A 219 14.79 -14.84 -6.68
CA THR A 219 13.61 -14.23 -7.31
C THR A 219 12.73 -15.28 -7.98
N THR A 220 13.32 -16.19 -8.75
CA THR A 220 12.58 -17.27 -9.43
C THR A 220 11.89 -18.19 -8.43
N THR A 221 12.59 -18.61 -7.37
CA THR A 221 11.98 -19.48 -6.34
C THR A 221 10.82 -18.78 -5.62
N ALA A 222 10.99 -17.52 -5.24
CA ALA A 222 9.94 -16.73 -4.62
C ALA A 222 8.76 -16.52 -5.57
N GLY A 223 9.03 -16.16 -6.82
CA GLY A 223 8.06 -15.92 -7.87
C GLY A 223 7.22 -17.16 -8.18
N VAL A 224 7.85 -18.29 -8.46
CA VAL A 224 7.16 -19.57 -8.74
C VAL A 224 6.28 -20.01 -7.57
N SER A 225 6.67 -19.71 -6.33
CA SER A 225 5.85 -20.02 -5.14
C SER A 225 4.54 -19.23 -5.07
N MET A 226 4.46 -18.09 -5.75
CA MET A 226 3.30 -17.19 -5.75
C MET A 226 2.54 -17.22 -7.06
N PHE A 227 3.24 -17.52 -8.15
CA PHE A 227 2.73 -17.55 -9.50
C PHE A 227 3.43 -18.68 -10.26
N PRO A 228 2.76 -19.83 -10.50
CA PRO A 228 3.38 -20.99 -11.13
C PRO A 228 4.02 -20.73 -12.50
N ASN A 229 3.54 -19.71 -13.22
CA ASN A 229 4.06 -19.31 -14.53
C ASN A 229 5.09 -18.16 -14.44
N TYR A 230 5.62 -17.88 -13.25
CA TYR A 230 6.62 -16.84 -13.05
C TYR A 230 7.84 -17.09 -13.94
N SER A 231 8.29 -16.03 -14.62
CA SER A 231 9.40 -16.09 -15.55
C SER A 231 10.17 -14.77 -15.56
N GLU A 232 11.49 -14.88 -15.43
CA GLU A 232 12.42 -13.76 -15.65
C GLU A 232 12.88 -13.65 -17.11
N ASP A 233 12.50 -14.61 -17.96
CA ASP A 233 12.78 -14.57 -19.40
C ASP A 233 11.99 -13.44 -20.07
N PRO A 234 12.65 -12.44 -20.68
CA PRO A 234 12.00 -11.35 -21.40
C PRO A 234 11.10 -11.79 -22.56
N GLU A 235 11.29 -12.99 -23.11
CA GLU A 235 10.47 -13.53 -24.20
C GLU A 235 9.21 -14.25 -23.71
N SER A 236 9.11 -14.48 -22.39
CA SER A 236 7.94 -15.12 -21.81
C SER A 236 6.70 -14.23 -21.87
N LEU A 237 5.56 -14.83 -22.23
CA LEU A 237 4.25 -14.17 -22.16
C LEU A 237 3.91 -13.68 -20.73
N TYR A 238 4.54 -14.28 -19.72
CA TYR A 238 4.33 -13.97 -18.32
C TYR A 238 5.38 -13.01 -17.75
N PHE A 239 6.29 -12.47 -18.57
CA PHE A 239 7.38 -11.62 -18.09
C PHE A 239 6.87 -10.36 -17.38
N ILE A 240 5.99 -9.59 -18.02
CA ILE A 240 5.44 -8.35 -17.43
C ILE A 240 4.64 -8.64 -16.15
N GLU A 241 3.83 -9.71 -16.15
CA GLU A 241 3.10 -10.13 -14.95
C GLU A 241 4.06 -10.55 -13.84
N SER A 242 5.15 -11.24 -14.15
CA SER A 242 6.19 -11.62 -13.19
C SER A 242 6.87 -10.41 -12.57
N LEU A 243 7.18 -9.39 -13.38
CA LEU A 243 7.75 -8.12 -12.90
C LEU A 243 6.81 -7.35 -11.97
N SER A 244 5.49 -7.53 -12.10
CA SER A 244 4.52 -6.86 -11.20
C SER A 244 4.72 -7.25 -9.74
N TYR A 245 5.09 -8.52 -9.47
CA TYR A 245 5.40 -9.01 -8.12
C TYR A 245 6.65 -8.32 -7.52
N SER A 246 7.57 -7.83 -8.34
CA SER A 246 8.76 -7.12 -7.87
C SER A 246 8.53 -5.61 -7.73
N TYR A 247 7.75 -5.01 -8.65
CA TYR A 247 7.80 -3.56 -8.87
C TYR A 247 6.50 -2.81 -8.59
N GLU A 248 5.36 -3.50 -8.47
CA GLU A 248 4.06 -2.86 -8.20
C GLU A 248 3.97 -2.42 -6.74
N SER A 249 4.19 -1.13 -6.49
CA SER A 249 4.20 -0.58 -5.13
C SER A 249 2.84 -0.79 -4.43
N GLY A 250 2.86 -1.21 -3.17
CA GLY A 250 1.66 -1.23 -2.31
C GLY A 250 0.81 -2.50 -2.39
N SER A 251 1.07 -3.42 -3.31
CA SER A 251 0.36 -4.70 -3.35
C SER A 251 0.85 -5.67 -2.26
N ASP A 252 -0.06 -6.46 -1.69
CA ASP A 252 0.29 -7.52 -0.74
C ASP A 252 1.20 -8.57 -1.39
N LYS A 253 0.99 -8.83 -2.69
CA LYS A 253 1.85 -9.71 -3.50
C LYS A 253 3.28 -9.21 -3.57
N THR A 254 3.47 -7.91 -3.80
CA THR A 254 4.80 -7.32 -3.87
C THR A 254 5.52 -7.40 -2.53
N ARG A 255 4.80 -7.13 -1.43
CA ARG A 255 5.36 -7.25 -0.09
C ARG A 255 5.77 -8.69 0.22
N GLU A 256 4.91 -9.67 -0.08
CA GLU A 256 5.22 -11.08 0.13
C GLU A 256 6.37 -11.56 -0.75
N PHE A 257 6.39 -11.20 -2.04
CA PHE A 257 7.46 -11.52 -2.97
C PHE A 257 8.80 -10.97 -2.48
N MET A 258 8.86 -9.67 -2.16
CA MET A 258 10.07 -9.02 -1.67
C MET A 258 10.55 -9.59 -0.34
N THR A 259 9.63 -10.03 0.52
CA THR A 259 9.97 -10.71 1.77
C THR A 259 10.61 -12.07 1.49
N LYS A 260 9.97 -12.91 0.66
CA LYS A 260 10.48 -14.25 0.30
C LYS A 260 11.81 -14.18 -0.46
N ALA A 261 11.86 -13.37 -1.50
CA ALA A 261 13.05 -13.16 -2.32
C ALA A 261 14.17 -12.55 -1.48
N GLY A 262 13.87 -11.51 -0.68
CA GLY A 262 14.84 -10.84 0.18
C GLY A 262 15.46 -11.75 1.25
N MET A 263 14.66 -12.63 1.88
CA MET A 263 15.18 -13.62 2.85
C MET A 263 16.19 -14.57 2.21
N CYS A 264 15.97 -14.95 0.95
CA CYS A 264 16.90 -15.77 0.19
C CYS A 264 18.14 -14.98 -0.26
N MET A 265 17.92 -13.78 -0.82
CA MET A 265 18.97 -12.88 -1.30
C MET A 265 19.96 -12.48 -0.20
N GLY A 266 19.53 -12.42 1.06
CA GLY A 266 20.42 -12.14 2.19
C GLY A 266 21.60 -13.12 2.36
N ARG A 267 21.62 -14.23 1.63
CA ARG A 267 22.72 -15.21 1.58
C ARG A 267 23.56 -15.15 0.30
N CYS A 268 23.20 -14.28 -0.64
CA CYS A 268 23.91 -14.14 -1.90
C CYS A 268 25.24 -13.38 -1.73
N PRO A 269 26.22 -13.61 -2.63
CA PRO A 269 27.46 -12.85 -2.62
C PRO A 269 27.20 -11.35 -2.75
N GLU A 270 27.94 -10.53 -1.99
CA GLU A 270 27.78 -9.06 -1.95
C GLU A 270 27.83 -8.44 -3.36
N ALA A 271 28.71 -8.92 -4.23
CA ALA A 271 28.83 -8.42 -5.60
C ALA A 271 27.55 -8.62 -6.43
N GLU A 272 26.78 -9.69 -6.21
CA GLU A 272 25.50 -9.91 -6.89
C GLU A 272 24.40 -9.01 -6.30
N LEU A 273 24.42 -8.78 -4.99
CA LEU A 273 23.51 -7.87 -4.30
C LEU A 273 23.73 -6.41 -4.72
N ASP A 274 24.98 -5.99 -4.87
CA ASP A 274 25.33 -4.68 -5.39
C ASP A 274 24.82 -4.47 -6.81
N LEU A 275 24.99 -5.48 -7.68
CA LEU A 275 24.46 -5.44 -9.04
C LEU A 275 22.93 -5.37 -9.04
N TYR A 276 22.26 -6.19 -8.22
CA TYR A 276 20.80 -6.15 -8.07
C TYR A 276 20.32 -4.76 -7.63
N ASN A 277 20.92 -4.20 -6.59
CA ASN A 277 20.56 -2.87 -6.06
C ASN A 277 20.77 -1.75 -7.08
N GLN A 278 21.82 -1.84 -7.92
CA GLN A 278 22.07 -0.89 -9.00
C GLN A 278 21.05 -1.01 -10.13
N LEU A 279 20.67 -2.24 -10.52
CA LEU A 279 19.73 -2.48 -11.61
C LEU A 279 18.27 -2.28 -11.19
N TYR A 280 17.92 -2.51 -9.93
CA TYR A 280 16.55 -2.45 -9.42
C TYR A 280 15.81 -1.15 -9.78
N PRO A 281 16.33 0.08 -9.52
CA PRO A 281 15.62 1.30 -9.89
C PRO A 281 15.44 1.45 -11.41
N LEU A 282 16.43 1.00 -12.20
CA LEU A 282 16.38 1.07 -13.66
C LEU A 282 15.32 0.11 -14.22
N LYS A 283 15.34 -1.15 -13.77
CA LYS A 283 14.33 -2.15 -14.12
C LYS A 283 12.92 -1.72 -13.70
N LYS A 284 12.78 -1.11 -12.52
CA LYS A 284 11.50 -0.56 -12.05
C LYS A 284 11.01 0.59 -12.94
N GLN A 285 11.89 1.48 -13.38
CA GLN A 285 11.53 2.54 -14.32
C GLN A 285 11.04 1.93 -15.63
N TRP A 286 11.81 1.01 -16.22
CA TRP A 286 11.43 0.31 -17.44
C TRP A 286 10.07 -0.39 -17.32
N TYR A 287 9.84 -1.12 -16.22
CA TYR A 287 8.56 -1.76 -15.95
C TYR A 287 7.41 -0.74 -15.95
N ASN A 288 7.55 0.41 -15.31
CA ASN A 288 6.50 1.42 -15.28
C ASN A 288 6.17 1.99 -16.66
N GLU A 289 7.18 2.11 -17.54
CA GLU A 289 7.01 2.56 -18.93
C GLU A 289 6.32 1.50 -19.80
N HIS A 290 6.52 0.20 -19.52
CA HIS A 290 6.08 -0.91 -20.38
C HIS A 290 4.92 -1.75 -19.80
N LYS A 291 4.51 -1.56 -18.54
CA LYS A 291 3.45 -2.39 -17.92
C LYS A 291 2.09 -2.31 -18.61
N SER A 292 1.86 -1.25 -19.40
CA SER A 292 0.61 -1.09 -20.17
C SER A 292 0.70 -1.64 -21.59
N THR A 293 1.88 -2.00 -22.06
CA THR A 293 2.05 -2.64 -23.37
C THR A 293 1.95 -4.13 -23.16
N THR A 294 0.76 -4.71 -23.35
CA THR A 294 0.62 -6.15 -23.50
C THR A 294 1.53 -6.56 -24.67
N PRO A 295 2.56 -7.40 -24.45
CA PRO A 295 3.35 -7.89 -25.57
C PRO A 295 2.41 -8.68 -26.48
N VAL A 296 2.13 -8.14 -27.66
CA VAL A 296 1.41 -8.89 -28.69
C VAL A 296 2.43 -9.91 -29.20
N PRO A 297 2.20 -11.22 -29.00
CA PRO A 297 3.13 -12.20 -29.53
C PRO A 297 3.17 -12.05 -31.04
N THR A 298 4.31 -11.59 -31.56
CA THR A 298 4.61 -11.66 -32.99
C THR A 298 4.74 -13.14 -33.32
N THR A 299 3.62 -13.77 -33.63
CA THR A 299 3.60 -15.11 -34.19
C THR A 299 4.04 -14.96 -35.64
N GLU A 300 5.33 -14.74 -35.87
CA GLU A 300 5.91 -15.01 -37.18
C GLU A 300 5.93 -16.53 -37.31
N VAL A 301 4.80 -17.09 -37.76
CA VAL A 301 4.78 -18.45 -38.30
C VAL A 301 5.79 -18.42 -39.45
N PRO A 302 6.91 -19.16 -39.39
CA PRO A 302 7.78 -19.27 -40.54
C PRO A 302 6.95 -19.86 -41.66
N VAL A 303 6.63 -19.03 -42.67
CA VAL A 303 5.93 -19.49 -43.87
C VAL A 303 6.88 -20.49 -44.52
N PRO A 304 6.55 -21.78 -44.60
CA PRO A 304 7.37 -22.71 -45.36
C PRO A 304 7.28 -22.29 -46.82
N THR A 305 8.36 -21.72 -47.36
CA THR A 305 8.55 -21.50 -48.79
C THR A 305 8.63 -22.85 -49.49
N THR A 306 7.45 -23.38 -49.84
CA THR A 306 7.33 -24.53 -50.72
C THR A 306 7.12 -23.99 -52.13
N GLU A 307 8.19 -23.87 -52.90
CA GLU A 307 8.06 -23.66 -54.34
C GLU A 307 7.50 -24.94 -54.97
N ALA A 308 6.23 -24.89 -55.38
CA ALA A 308 5.62 -25.88 -56.27
C ALA A 308 5.04 -25.15 -57.51
N PRO A 309 5.20 -25.73 -58.71
CA PRO A 309 4.95 -25.03 -59.97
C PRO A 309 3.45 -24.86 -60.25
N VAL A 310 3.14 -23.70 -60.84
CA VAL A 310 1.81 -23.26 -61.30
C VAL A 310 1.28 -24.15 -62.43
N PRO A 311 0.00 -24.56 -62.37
CA PRO A 311 -0.83 -24.69 -63.56
C PRO A 311 -1.99 -23.70 -63.52
N THR A 312 -2.04 -22.88 -64.57
CA THR A 312 -3.20 -22.15 -65.08
C THR A 312 -4.36 -23.11 -65.33
N THR A 313 -5.60 -22.79 -64.90
CA THR A 313 -6.84 -22.98 -65.70
C THR A 313 -8.02 -22.22 -65.07
N GLU A 314 -8.76 -21.59 -65.99
CA GLU A 314 -10.02 -20.86 -66.06
C GLU A 314 -11.10 -20.88 -64.94
N ALA A 315 -11.81 -19.74 -64.90
CA ALA A 315 -12.99 -19.40 -64.11
C ALA A 315 -14.27 -20.16 -64.51
N PRO A 316 -15.29 -20.18 -63.63
CA PRO A 316 -16.53 -19.48 -64.01
C PRO A 316 -17.31 -18.76 -62.87
N VAL A 317 -17.87 -17.59 -63.28
CA VAL A 317 -19.19 -16.99 -62.99
C VAL A 317 -19.62 -16.64 -61.54
N PRO A 318 -20.05 -15.38 -61.27
CA PRO A 318 -20.56 -14.94 -59.98
C PRO A 318 -22.07 -15.18 -59.84
N THR A 319 -22.52 -15.52 -58.64
CA THR A 319 -23.95 -15.47 -58.27
C THR A 319 -24.13 -14.39 -57.21
N THR A 320 -24.89 -13.36 -57.58
CA THR A 320 -25.29 -12.24 -56.72
C THR A 320 -26.55 -12.64 -55.97
N GLU A 321 -26.50 -12.71 -54.65
CA GLU A 321 -27.71 -12.69 -53.80
C GLU A 321 -27.69 -11.46 -52.89
N ILE A 322 -28.74 -10.65 -53.03
CA ILE A 322 -29.05 -9.49 -52.20
C ILE A 322 -30.09 -9.95 -51.17
N PRO A 323 -29.88 -9.75 -49.87
CA PRO A 323 -30.98 -9.64 -48.93
C PRO A 323 -31.23 -8.19 -48.51
N THR A 324 -32.52 -7.90 -48.36
CA THR A 324 -33.22 -6.67 -48.02
C THR A 324 -32.95 -6.18 -46.58
N PRO A 325 -33.02 -4.86 -46.30
CA PRO A 325 -32.85 -4.34 -44.97
C PRO A 325 -34.15 -4.48 -44.16
N THR A 326 -34.07 -5.05 -42.95
CA THR A 326 -35.17 -5.01 -41.99
C THR A 326 -34.82 -3.99 -40.90
N THR A 327 -35.51 -2.85 -40.92
CA THR A 327 -35.51 -1.85 -39.86
C THR A 327 -36.30 -2.39 -38.67
N THR A 328 -35.69 -2.49 -37.49
CA THR A 328 -36.42 -2.67 -36.22
C THR A 328 -35.88 -1.70 -35.19
N THR A 329 -36.72 -0.73 -34.85
CA THR A 329 -36.55 0.22 -33.76
C THR A 329 -37.10 -0.42 -32.49
N ALA A 330 -36.24 -0.85 -31.59
CA ALA A 330 -36.57 -1.08 -30.18
C ALA A 330 -35.28 -1.08 -29.35
N ALA A 331 -35.22 -0.22 -28.33
CA ALA A 331 -34.12 -0.18 -27.37
C ALA A 331 -34.09 -1.47 -26.53
N PRO A 332 -32.96 -2.17 -26.38
CA PRO A 332 -32.86 -3.29 -25.48
C PRO A 332 -32.50 -2.82 -24.07
N VAL A 333 -33.32 -3.22 -23.10
CA VAL A 333 -32.93 -3.35 -21.69
C VAL A 333 -31.95 -4.53 -21.60
N PRO A 334 -30.78 -4.41 -20.95
CA PRO A 334 -29.84 -5.51 -20.84
C PRO A 334 -30.41 -6.57 -19.90
N THR A 335 -30.83 -7.69 -20.47
CA THR A 335 -31.10 -8.93 -19.75
C THR A 335 -29.79 -9.70 -19.62
N GLY A 336 -29.59 -10.28 -18.42
CA GLY A 336 -28.32 -10.78 -17.92
C GLY A 336 -27.58 -11.73 -18.87
N ASN A 337 -26.27 -11.55 -18.92
CA ASN A 337 -25.33 -12.37 -19.67
C ASN A 337 -25.12 -13.73 -18.96
N PRO A 338 -25.44 -14.88 -19.58
CA PRO A 338 -25.18 -16.19 -19.02
C PRO A 338 -23.78 -16.64 -19.45
N GLY A 339 -22.73 -16.34 -18.67
CA GLY A 339 -21.44 -17.02 -18.90
C GLY A 339 -20.15 -16.37 -18.39
N GLY A 340 -20.18 -15.15 -17.87
CA GLY A 340 -19.00 -14.52 -17.27
C GLY A 340 -19.06 -14.55 -15.75
N TYR A 341 -18.16 -15.26 -15.09
CA TYR A 341 -18.07 -15.40 -13.64
C TYR A 341 -17.49 -14.10 -13.01
N TYR A 342 -18.20 -12.98 -13.13
CA TYR A 342 -17.88 -11.78 -12.35
C TYR A 342 -18.71 -11.80 -11.05
N PRO A 343 -18.08 -11.71 -9.87
CA PRO A 343 -18.78 -11.82 -8.60
C PRO A 343 -19.65 -10.59 -8.25
N PHE A 344 -19.66 -9.56 -9.11
CA PHE A 344 -20.38 -8.30 -8.89
C PHE A 344 -21.74 -8.34 -9.57
N ARG A 345 -22.76 -7.88 -8.85
CA ARG A 345 -24.07 -7.63 -9.45
C ARG A 345 -23.98 -6.32 -10.22
N PRO A 346 -24.63 -6.19 -11.40
CA PRO A 346 -24.68 -4.91 -12.08
C PRO A 346 -25.22 -3.84 -11.13
N ASN A 347 -24.52 -2.72 -11.02
CA ASN A 347 -25.05 -1.55 -10.34
C ASN A 347 -26.36 -1.12 -11.03
N GLY A 348 -27.28 -0.52 -10.26
CA GLY A 348 -28.45 0.11 -10.84
C GLY A 348 -28.06 1.21 -11.84
N ALA A 349 -28.96 1.56 -12.75
CA ALA A 349 -28.64 2.44 -13.86
C ALA A 349 -28.23 3.86 -13.41
N CYS A 350 -28.76 4.34 -12.29
CA CYS A 350 -28.36 5.62 -11.72
C CYS A 350 -26.96 5.55 -11.11
N VAL A 351 -26.69 4.53 -10.29
CA VAL A 351 -25.36 4.34 -9.67
C VAL A 351 -24.28 4.17 -10.73
N ALA A 352 -24.50 3.29 -11.71
CA ALA A 352 -23.58 3.07 -12.83
C ALA A 352 -23.39 4.34 -13.68
N GLY A 353 -24.45 5.13 -13.87
CA GLY A 353 -24.37 6.42 -14.54
C GLY A 353 -23.48 7.42 -13.78
N CYS A 354 -23.62 7.48 -12.47
CA CYS A 354 -22.84 8.36 -11.61
C CYS A 354 -21.36 8.00 -11.56
N THR A 355 -21.04 6.72 -11.32
CA THR A 355 -19.65 6.24 -11.28
C THR A 355 -18.97 6.37 -12.64
N ASN A 356 -19.66 6.05 -13.75
CA ASN A 356 -19.12 6.30 -15.09
C ASN A 356 -18.91 7.79 -15.39
N GLN A 357 -19.83 8.67 -15.00
CA GLN A 357 -19.68 10.10 -15.24
C GLN A 357 -18.49 10.66 -14.48
N VAL A 358 -18.43 10.42 -13.16
CA VAL A 358 -17.32 10.88 -12.31
C VAL A 358 -15.99 10.26 -12.74
N GLY A 359 -16.01 8.97 -13.05
CA GLY A 359 -14.84 8.25 -13.52
C GLY A 359 -14.30 8.82 -14.82
N LYS A 360 -15.16 9.15 -15.80
CA LYS A 360 -14.74 9.77 -17.07
C LYS A 360 -14.26 11.20 -16.91
N ASP A 361 -14.86 11.96 -15.99
CA ASP A 361 -14.44 13.32 -15.67
C ASP A 361 -13.04 13.36 -15.04
N MET A 362 -12.68 12.33 -14.26
CA MET A 362 -11.34 12.20 -13.66
C MET A 362 -10.34 11.49 -14.57
N PHE A 363 -10.80 10.50 -15.33
CA PHE A 363 -9.97 9.61 -16.14
C PHE A 363 -10.66 9.40 -17.50
N PRO A 364 -10.13 9.98 -18.61
CA PRO A 364 -10.78 9.93 -19.92
C PRO A 364 -11.09 8.52 -20.46
N ASN A 365 -10.39 7.50 -19.95
CA ASN A 365 -10.55 6.10 -20.35
C ASN A 365 -11.35 5.26 -19.33
N TYR A 366 -12.01 5.85 -18.34
CA TYR A 366 -12.79 5.11 -17.35
C TYR A 366 -13.97 4.38 -17.99
N SER A 367 -14.18 3.13 -17.58
CA SER A 367 -15.29 2.30 -18.05
C SER A 367 -15.62 1.20 -17.05
N GLU A 368 -16.91 1.11 -16.69
CA GLU A 368 -17.45 -0.03 -15.93
C GLU A 368 -17.91 -1.20 -16.82
N ASP A 369 -17.76 -1.08 -18.15
CA ASP A 369 -18.09 -2.18 -19.06
C ASP A 369 -17.05 -3.29 -18.89
N PRO A 370 -17.42 -4.52 -18.47
CA PRO A 370 -16.48 -5.63 -18.33
C PRO A 370 -15.74 -6.00 -19.61
N SER A 371 -16.26 -5.61 -20.77
CA SER A 371 -15.61 -5.82 -22.07
C SER A 371 -14.60 -4.72 -22.44
N SER A 372 -14.58 -3.61 -21.68
CA SER A 372 -13.63 -2.52 -21.91
C SER A 372 -12.21 -2.93 -21.49
N PRO A 373 -11.17 -2.61 -22.29
CA PRO A 373 -9.78 -2.83 -21.90
C PRO A 373 -9.37 -2.01 -20.65
N TYR A 374 -10.19 -1.04 -20.25
CA TYR A 374 -9.94 -0.20 -19.07
C TYR A 374 -10.73 -0.62 -17.83
N PHE A 375 -11.52 -1.70 -17.89
CA PHE A 375 -12.36 -2.14 -16.78
C PHE A 375 -11.57 -2.39 -15.49
N ILE A 376 -10.51 -3.21 -15.56
CA ILE A 376 -9.69 -3.56 -14.39
C ILE A 376 -9.03 -2.32 -13.76
N LYS A 377 -8.56 -1.40 -14.60
CA LYS A 377 -7.98 -0.12 -14.14
C LYS A 377 -9.05 0.79 -13.52
N SER A 378 -10.27 0.77 -14.04
CA SER A 378 -11.39 1.55 -13.52
C SER A 378 -11.84 1.03 -12.14
N LEU A 379 -11.78 -0.29 -11.95
CA LEU A 379 -12.02 -0.92 -10.64
C LEU A 379 -10.97 -0.51 -9.60
N SER A 380 -9.69 -0.37 -9.96
CA SER A 380 -8.66 0.01 -8.97
C SER A 380 -8.97 1.36 -8.32
N TYR A 381 -9.48 2.34 -9.07
CA TYR A 381 -9.93 3.62 -8.51
C TYR A 381 -11.09 3.50 -7.53
N THR A 382 -11.88 2.43 -7.64
CA THR A 382 -13.01 2.13 -6.75
C THR A 382 -12.58 1.32 -5.53
N PHE A 383 -11.46 0.59 -5.57
CA PHE A 383 -11.07 -0.34 -4.50
C PHE A 383 -9.75 -0.03 -3.79
N GLU A 384 -8.83 0.73 -4.39
CA GLU A 384 -7.54 1.05 -3.78
C GLU A 384 -7.69 2.06 -2.65
N ARG A 385 -7.86 1.58 -1.41
CA ARG A 385 -7.88 2.44 -0.22
C ARG A 385 -6.55 3.19 -0.08
N GLY A 386 -6.64 4.50 0.14
CA GLY A 386 -5.52 5.32 0.60
C GLY A 386 -4.83 6.19 -0.45
N SER A 387 -5.22 6.13 -1.73
CA SER A 387 -4.78 7.15 -2.70
C SER A 387 -5.64 8.42 -2.60
N ALA A 388 -5.06 9.58 -2.91
CA ALA A 388 -5.80 10.85 -2.92
C ALA A 388 -6.88 10.84 -4.01
N GLU A 389 -6.56 10.20 -5.14
CA GLU A 389 -7.43 10.04 -6.31
C GLU A 389 -8.66 9.17 -5.99
N THR A 390 -8.49 8.07 -5.26
CA THR A 390 -9.60 7.23 -4.81
C THR A 390 -10.50 7.98 -3.83
N GLY A 391 -9.92 8.75 -2.90
CA GLY A 391 -10.70 9.59 -1.98
C GLY A 391 -11.54 10.63 -2.71
N GLU A 392 -10.96 11.30 -3.72
CA GLU A 392 -11.66 12.27 -4.54
C GLU A 392 -12.76 11.62 -5.41
N PHE A 393 -12.47 10.47 -6.04
CA PHE A 393 -13.44 9.69 -6.80
C PHE A 393 -14.63 9.30 -5.94
N MET A 394 -14.40 8.70 -4.77
CA MET A 394 -15.47 8.29 -3.85
C MET A 394 -16.30 9.47 -3.36
N THR A 395 -15.66 10.61 -3.08
CA THR A 395 -16.36 11.83 -2.66
C THR A 395 -17.28 12.34 -3.76
N LYS A 396 -16.78 12.46 -5.00
CA LYS A 396 -17.56 12.93 -6.15
C LYS A 396 -18.66 11.94 -6.56
N ALA A 397 -18.34 10.65 -6.59
CA ALA A 397 -19.29 9.58 -6.87
C ALA A 397 -20.40 9.57 -5.81
N GLY A 398 -20.05 9.66 -4.51
CA GLY A 398 -21.02 9.73 -3.42
C GLY A 398 -21.96 10.92 -3.52
N MET A 399 -21.46 12.11 -3.89
CA MET A 399 -22.31 13.28 -4.13
C MET A 399 -23.28 13.10 -5.30
N CYS A 400 -22.86 12.40 -6.36
CA CYS A 400 -23.75 12.06 -7.49
C CYS A 400 -24.79 11.01 -7.07
N MET A 401 -24.32 9.92 -6.45
CA MET A 401 -25.15 8.78 -6.01
C MET A 401 -26.20 9.18 -4.98
N GLY A 402 -26.00 10.24 -4.19
CA GLY A 402 -27.00 10.73 -3.24
C GLY A 402 -28.35 11.14 -3.85
N ARG A 403 -28.48 11.16 -5.18
CA ARG A 403 -29.75 11.38 -5.91
C ARG A 403 -30.35 10.10 -6.49
N CYS A 404 -29.67 8.97 -6.37
CA CYS A 404 -30.14 7.69 -6.88
C CYS A 404 -31.22 7.08 -5.98
N PRO A 405 -32.09 6.21 -6.55
CA PRO A 405 -33.07 5.47 -5.75
C PRO A 405 -32.40 4.68 -4.64
N THR A 406 -33.05 4.61 -3.47
CA THR A 406 -32.52 3.93 -2.29
C THR A 406 -32.20 2.46 -2.58
N GLU A 407 -33.00 1.79 -3.41
CA GLU A 407 -32.78 0.39 -3.77
C GLU A 407 -31.45 0.17 -4.53
N GLU A 408 -31.04 1.13 -5.36
CA GLU A 408 -29.75 1.04 -6.05
C GLU A 408 -28.58 1.35 -5.12
N LEU A 409 -28.77 2.29 -4.17
CA LEU A 409 -27.79 2.63 -3.15
C LEU A 409 -27.55 1.49 -2.16
N ASP A 410 -28.62 0.79 -1.77
CA ASP A 410 -28.52 -0.38 -0.89
C ASP A 410 -27.76 -1.52 -1.60
N LEU A 411 -28.08 -1.79 -2.88
CA LEU A 411 -27.34 -2.77 -3.68
C LEU A 411 -25.86 -2.41 -3.86
N TYR A 412 -25.53 -1.12 -3.97
CA TYR A 412 -24.15 -0.67 -3.99
C TYR A 412 -23.49 -0.89 -2.62
N THR A 413 -24.13 -0.49 -1.53
CA THR A 413 -23.60 -0.63 -0.16
C THR A 413 -23.38 -2.10 0.23
N GLU A 414 -24.27 -3.01 -0.18
CA GLU A 414 -24.12 -4.45 0.03
C GLU A 414 -22.91 -5.03 -0.72
N GLN A 415 -22.60 -4.51 -1.90
CA GLN A 415 -21.46 -4.96 -2.71
C GLN A 415 -20.13 -4.37 -2.25
N TYR A 416 -20.16 -3.19 -1.62
CA TYR A 416 -18.98 -2.43 -1.22
C TYR A 416 -19.05 -2.01 0.26
N PRO A 417 -18.98 -2.96 1.21
CA PRO A 417 -18.96 -2.63 2.64
C PRO A 417 -17.71 -1.80 2.99
N ALA A 418 -17.92 -0.77 3.80
CA ALA A 418 -16.92 0.22 4.23
C ALA A 418 -15.70 -0.38 4.94
#